data_AF-A0A5N9DNF6-F1
#
_entry.id   AF-A0A5N9DNF6-F1
#
_cell.length_a   1.000
_cell.length_b   1.000
_cell.length_c   1.000
_cell.angle_alpha   90.00
_cell.angle_beta   90.00
_cell.angle_gamma   90.00
#
_symmetry.space_group_name_H-M   'P 1'
#
loop_
_entity.id
_entity.type
_entity.pdbx_description
1 polymer ?
#
loop_
_entity_poly.entity_id
_entity_poly.type
_entity_poly.pdbx_seq_one_letter_code
_entity_poly.pdbx_strand_id
1 'polypeptide(L)'
;MGNLTIMKMKMPFIVLAIILVALISAACTPDPEIVEVTRVVDNVVEVIKEVEVIKEIPVVSDTDGHHEVDAKPLVIYSGRSESLVGPLIEDFSELTGIEVQVNYAKTGPL
;
A
#
# COMPACT_ATOMS: atom_id res chain seq x y z
N MET A 1 -16.99 -46.87 -27.84
CA MET A 1 -16.45 -47.51 -26.62
C MET A 1 -15.08 -46.94 -26.17
N GLY A 2 -14.75 -45.66 -26.42
CA GLY A 2 -13.37 -45.14 -26.27
C GLY A 2 -13.11 -44.02 -25.24
N ASN A 3 -14.13 -43.45 -24.58
CA ASN A 3 -13.95 -42.30 -23.68
C ASN A 3 -13.83 -42.67 -22.19
N LEU A 4 -14.24 -43.87 -21.78
CA LEU A 4 -14.32 -44.25 -20.37
C LEU A 4 -12.96 -44.63 -19.76
N THR A 5 -12.09 -45.30 -20.52
CA THR A 5 -10.76 -45.74 -20.05
C THR A 5 -9.78 -44.58 -19.95
N ILE A 6 -9.89 -43.60 -20.85
CA ILE A 6 -9.06 -42.39 -20.87
C ILE A 6 -9.37 -41.50 -19.66
N MET A 7 -10.64 -41.38 -19.27
CA MET A 7 -11.04 -40.59 -18.11
C MET A 7 -10.54 -41.25 -16.82
N LYS A 8 -10.61 -42.59 -16.70
CA LYS A 8 -10.20 -43.34 -15.51
C LYS A 8 -8.67 -43.31 -15.25
N MET A 9 -7.86 -43.19 -16.30
CA MET A 9 -6.39 -43.04 -16.19
C MET A 9 -5.97 -41.60 -15.87
N LYS A 10 -6.71 -40.59 -16.35
CA LYS A 10 -6.41 -39.16 -16.17
C LYS A 10 -7.02 -38.56 -14.90
N MET A 11 -8.05 -39.18 -14.35
CA MET A 11 -8.70 -38.79 -13.09
C MET A 11 -7.73 -38.73 -11.89
N PRO A 12 -6.87 -39.74 -11.62
CA PRO A 12 -5.92 -39.65 -10.51
C PRO A 12 -4.86 -38.58 -10.73
N PHE A 13 -4.41 -38.36 -11.98
CA PHE A 13 -3.46 -37.29 -12.30
C PHE A 13 -4.04 -35.89 -12.13
N ILE A 14 -5.31 -35.70 -12.51
CA ILE A 14 -6.01 -34.43 -12.35
C ILE A 14 -6.27 -34.14 -10.87
N VAL A 15 -6.69 -35.15 -10.09
CA VAL A 15 -6.89 -35.00 -8.64
C VAL A 15 -5.56 -34.72 -7.92
N LEU A 16 -4.47 -35.40 -8.30
CA LEU A 16 -3.14 -35.16 -7.76
C LEU A 16 -2.63 -33.75 -8.10
N ALA A 17 -2.89 -33.25 -9.32
CA ALA A 17 -2.53 -31.89 -9.72
C ALA A 17 -3.31 -30.83 -8.93
N ILE A 18 -4.61 -31.05 -8.66
CA ILE A 18 -5.43 -30.12 -7.87
C ILE A 18 -4.95 -30.07 -6.41
N ILE A 19 -4.59 -31.22 -5.82
CA ILE A 19 -4.06 -31.29 -4.46
C ILE A 19 -2.68 -30.60 -4.38
N LEU A 20 -1.82 -30.76 -5.40
CA LEU A 20 -0.52 -30.10 -5.46
C LEU A 20 -0.64 -28.57 -5.52
N VAL A 21 -1.59 -28.06 -6.32
CA VAL A 21 -1.85 -26.61 -6.44
C VAL A 21 -2.35 -26.01 -5.13
N ALA A 22 -3.18 -26.75 -4.37
CA ALA A 22 -3.69 -26.31 -3.07
C ALA A 22 -2.61 -26.26 -1.97
N LEU A 23 -1.53 -27.02 -2.08
CA LEU A 23 -0.41 -27.00 -1.12
C LEU A 23 0.52 -25.80 -1.33
N ILE A 24 0.58 -25.24 -2.54
CA ILE A 24 1.48 -24.14 -2.88
C ILE A 24 0.96 -22.80 -2.35
N SER A 25 -0.37 -22.65 -2.19
CA SER A 25 -0.99 -21.40 -1.71
C SER A 25 -0.84 -21.16 -0.19
N ALA A 26 -0.41 -22.16 0.59
CA ALA A 26 -0.21 -22.02 2.02
C ALA A 26 1.21 -21.52 2.41
N ALA A 27 2.12 -21.36 1.46
CA ALA A 27 3.53 -21.03 1.72
C ALA A 27 3.88 -19.53 1.67
N CYS A 28 2.94 -18.64 1.30
CA CYS A 28 3.17 -17.20 1.36
C CYS A 28 2.72 -16.64 2.71
N THR A 29 3.55 -16.79 3.74
CA THR A 29 3.56 -15.89 4.90
C THR A 29 4.86 -15.10 4.84
N PRO A 30 4.84 -13.78 4.61
CA PRO A 30 6.06 -12.98 4.70
C PRO A 30 6.54 -12.95 6.15
N ASP A 31 7.75 -13.48 6.37
CA ASP A 31 8.51 -13.47 7.61
C ASP A 31 9.02 -12.05 7.88
N PRO A 32 8.68 -11.40 9.01
CA PRO A 32 9.24 -10.10 9.33
C PRO A 32 10.71 -10.26 9.77
N GLU A 33 11.64 -9.86 8.90
CA GLU A 33 13.06 -9.69 9.24
C GLU A 33 13.22 -8.76 10.44
N ILE A 34 13.59 -9.32 11.59
CA ILE A 34 14.00 -8.58 12.78
C ILE A 34 15.46 -8.18 12.56
N VAL A 35 15.68 -6.92 12.17
CA VAL A 35 17.02 -6.34 12.05
C VAL A 35 17.55 -5.98 13.44
N GLU A 36 18.35 -6.87 14.02
CA GLU A 36 19.16 -6.57 15.21
C GLU A 36 20.29 -5.60 14.85
N VAL A 37 20.04 -4.30 15.01
CA VAL A 37 21.09 -3.28 14.94
C VAL A 37 21.89 -3.30 16.25
N THR A 38 22.98 -4.05 16.23
CA THR A 38 24.06 -3.94 17.21
C THR A 38 24.66 -2.54 17.11
N ARG A 39 24.33 -1.68 18.07
CA ARG A 39 24.92 -0.34 18.22
C ARG A 39 26.22 -0.46 19.02
N VAL A 40 27.35 -0.43 18.33
CA VAL A 40 28.65 -0.16 18.97
C VAL A 40 28.77 1.35 19.15
N VAL A 41 28.85 1.70 20.43
CA VAL A 41 29.23 2.96 21.05
C VAL A 41 30.41 3.61 20.33
N ASP A 42 30.35 4.92 20.07
CA ASP A 42 31.44 5.87 20.32
C ASP A 42 31.13 7.21 19.63
N ASN A 43 30.51 8.14 20.37
CA ASN A 43 31.18 9.38 20.74
C ASN A 43 30.27 10.22 21.64
N VAL A 44 30.70 10.35 22.89
CA VAL A 44 30.22 11.37 23.82
C VAL A 44 30.76 12.70 23.33
N VAL A 45 29.87 13.57 22.85
CA VAL A 45 30.13 15.00 22.80
C VAL A 45 28.98 15.68 23.54
N GLU A 46 29.27 16.02 24.79
CA GLU A 46 28.44 16.87 25.63
C GLU A 46 28.36 18.25 24.98
N VAL A 47 27.23 18.54 24.32
CA VAL A 47 26.84 19.93 24.04
C VAL A 47 25.51 20.16 24.73
N ILE A 48 25.66 20.70 25.94
CA ILE A 48 24.61 21.34 26.70
C ILE A 48 24.21 22.57 25.88
N LYS A 49 23.19 22.44 25.04
CA LYS A 49 22.49 23.59 24.50
C LYS A 49 21.03 23.47 24.87
N GLU A 50 20.62 24.48 25.61
CA GLU A 50 19.37 24.62 26.32
C GLU A 50 18.16 24.27 25.45
N VAL A 51 17.22 23.62 26.12
CA VAL A 51 15.87 23.29 25.69
C VAL A 51 15.18 24.56 25.17
N GLU A 52 15.23 24.78 23.86
CA GLU A 52 14.14 25.47 23.18
C GLU A 52 13.06 24.41 22.96
N VAL A 53 12.11 24.45 23.89
CA VAL A 53 10.80 23.80 23.84
C VAL A 53 10.28 23.94 22.41
N ILE A 54 10.41 22.85 21.63
CA ILE A 54 9.64 22.66 20.41
C ILE A 54 8.20 22.72 20.89
N LYS A 55 7.56 23.85 20.62
CA LYS A 55 6.13 24.04 20.80
C LYS A 55 5.49 22.96 19.95
N GLU A 56 5.12 21.85 20.59
CA GLU A 56 4.33 20.81 19.95
C GLU A 56 3.15 21.53 19.31
N ILE A 57 3.16 21.58 17.99
CA ILE A 57 1.98 21.98 17.24
C ILE A 57 0.99 20.88 17.61
N PRO A 58 -0.10 21.18 18.33
CA PRO A 58 -1.11 20.17 18.53
C PRO A 58 -1.53 19.75 17.13
N VAL A 59 -1.30 18.49 16.78
CA VAL A 59 -2.01 17.84 15.69
C VAL A 59 -3.45 17.79 16.19
N VAL A 60 -4.15 18.90 16.02
CA VAL A 60 -5.60 18.94 16.09
C VAL A 60 -6.06 18.04 14.96
N SER A 61 -6.26 16.76 15.30
CA SER A 61 -7.27 15.97 14.64
C SER A 61 -8.55 16.75 14.88
N ASP A 62 -8.92 17.61 13.92
CA ASP A 62 -10.18 18.34 13.91
C ASP A 62 -11.32 17.33 13.73
N THR A 63 -11.56 16.52 14.74
CA THR A 63 -12.81 15.80 14.96
C THR A 63 -13.70 16.72 15.78
N ASP A 64 -14.31 17.67 15.08
CA ASP A 64 -15.56 18.39 15.42
C ASP A 64 -15.51 19.80 14.86
N GLY A 65 -15.69 19.89 13.54
CA GLY A 65 -15.89 21.14 12.85
C GLY A 65 -16.71 20.88 11.61
N HIS A 66 -18.04 20.87 11.74
CA HIS A 66 -18.94 21.17 10.61
C HIS A 66 -18.70 22.64 10.20
N HIS A 67 -17.52 22.91 9.65
CA HIS A 67 -17.33 24.02 8.76
C HIS A 67 -17.97 23.57 7.45
N GLU A 68 -19.10 24.19 7.10
CA GLU A 68 -19.61 24.20 5.74
C GLU A 68 -18.61 24.98 4.87
N VAL A 69 -17.41 24.43 4.73
CA VAL A 69 -16.47 24.78 3.68
C VAL A 69 -17.12 24.21 2.46
N ASP A 70 -17.52 25.06 1.51
CA ASP A 70 -17.87 24.64 0.16
C ASP A 70 -16.72 23.73 -0.32
N ALA A 71 -16.95 22.42 -0.27
CA ALA A 71 -15.90 21.43 -0.22
C ALA A 71 -15.35 21.28 -1.63
N LYS A 72 -14.38 22.13 -1.97
CA LYS A 72 -13.71 22.08 -3.26
C LYS A 72 -12.98 20.74 -3.41
N PRO A 73 -13.05 20.09 -4.59
CA PRO A 73 -12.35 18.84 -4.82
C PRO A 73 -10.84 18.99 -4.63
N LEU A 74 -10.21 17.92 -4.15
CA LEU A 74 -8.75 17.77 -4.13
C LEU A 74 -8.25 17.67 -5.57
N VAL A 75 -7.47 18.66 -6.01
CA VAL A 75 -6.92 18.68 -7.37
C VAL A 75 -5.52 18.08 -7.42
N ILE A 76 -5.32 17.05 -8.23
CA ILE A 76 -4.04 16.34 -8.41
C ILE A 76 -3.50 16.58 -9.82
N TYR A 77 -2.24 16.98 -9.97
CA TYR A 77 -1.56 17.05 -11.26
C TYR A 77 -0.62 15.85 -11.43
N SER A 78 -1.02 14.88 -12.25
CA SER A 78 -0.27 13.64 -12.44
C SER A 78 0.59 13.67 -13.69
N GLY A 79 1.90 13.45 -13.52
CA GLY A 79 2.86 13.18 -14.60
C GLY A 79 2.88 11.72 -15.07
N ARG A 80 2.08 10.85 -14.43
CA ARG A 80 2.00 9.41 -14.70
C ARG A 80 0.73 9.08 -15.48
N SER A 81 0.76 7.98 -16.24
CA SER A 81 -0.39 7.54 -17.01
C SER A 81 -1.57 7.23 -16.11
N GLU A 82 -2.76 7.59 -16.56
CA GLU A 82 -4.04 7.27 -15.89
C GLU A 82 -4.17 5.78 -15.58
N SER A 83 -3.75 4.91 -16.49
CA SER A 83 -3.77 3.46 -16.26
C SER A 83 -2.95 2.98 -15.06
N LEU A 84 -1.95 3.75 -14.62
CA LEU A 84 -1.09 3.39 -13.49
C LEU A 84 -1.66 3.94 -12.17
N VAL A 85 -2.19 5.16 -12.19
CA VAL A 85 -2.57 5.89 -10.96
C VAL A 85 -4.07 5.99 -10.74
N GLY A 86 -4.88 5.86 -11.79
CA GLY A 86 -6.34 5.95 -11.74
C GLY A 86 -6.96 5.00 -10.69
N PRO A 87 -6.61 3.70 -10.68
CA PRO A 87 -7.14 2.77 -9.67
C PRO A 87 -6.83 3.19 -8.23
N LEU A 88 -5.63 3.74 -7.99
CA LEU A 88 -5.24 4.19 -6.64
C LEU A 88 -6.02 5.44 -6.19
N ILE A 89 -6.37 6.30 -7.14
CA ILE A 89 -7.14 7.53 -6.87
C ILE A 89 -8.61 7.18 -6.63
N GLU A 90 -9.14 6.20 -7.35
CA GLU A 90 -10.47 5.64 -7.11
C GLU A 90 -10.56 5.04 -5.69
N ASP A 91 -9.64 4.15 -5.34
CA ASP A 91 -9.55 3.56 -3.99
C ASP A 91 -9.46 4.65 -2.91
N PHE A 92 -8.62 5.67 -3.12
CA PHE A 92 -8.50 6.79 -2.19
C PHE A 92 -9.82 7.55 -2.02
N SER A 93 -10.51 7.86 -3.12
CA SER A 93 -11.76 8.62 -3.09
C SER A 93 -12.87 7.81 -2.40
N GLU A 94 -12.94 6.50 -2.66
CA GLU A 94 -13.89 5.60 -2.02
C GLU A 94 -13.64 5.47 -0.50
N LEU A 95 -12.37 5.29 -0.10
CA LEU A 95 -12.00 5.08 1.29
C LEU A 95 -12.10 6.34 2.15
N THR A 96 -11.87 7.51 1.55
CA THR A 96 -11.84 8.80 2.29
C THR A 96 -13.11 9.62 2.13
N GLY A 97 -13.91 9.36 1.09
CA GLY A 97 -15.06 10.20 0.72
C GLY A 97 -14.67 11.58 0.18
N ILE A 98 -13.37 11.83 -0.06
CA ILE A 98 -12.88 13.10 -0.60
C ILE A 98 -13.09 13.11 -2.11
N GLU A 99 -13.74 14.14 -2.64
CA GLU A 99 -13.86 14.34 -4.09
C GLU A 99 -12.49 14.70 -4.67
N VAL A 100 -12.03 13.96 -5.68
CA VAL A 100 -10.73 14.18 -6.31
C VAL A 100 -10.89 14.51 -7.79
N GLN A 101 -10.20 15.56 -8.23
CA GLN A 101 -10.08 15.94 -9.64
C GLN A 101 -8.63 15.75 -10.09
N VAL A 102 -8.42 15.00 -11.17
CA VAL A 102 -7.07 14.70 -11.68
C VAL A 102 -6.81 15.38 -13.02
N ASN A 103 -5.72 16.11 -13.09
CA ASN A 103 -5.18 16.72 -14.31
C ASN A 103 -3.95 15.91 -14.77
N TYR A 104 -4.12 15.11 -15.80
CA TYR A 104 -3.03 14.35 -16.39
C TYR A 104 -2.19 15.22 -17.33
N ALA A 105 -0.88 15.21 -17.12
CA ALA A 105 0.09 15.93 -17.94
C ALA A 105 1.31 15.05 -18.22
N LYS A 106 2.09 15.43 -19.23
CA LYS A 106 3.41 14.86 -19.42
C LYS A 106 4.38 15.50 -18.43
N THR A 107 5.36 14.73 -17.97
CA THR A 107 6.48 15.31 -17.21
C THR A 107 7.19 16.31 -18.12
N GLY A 108 7.44 17.52 -17.60
CA GLY A 108 8.13 18.57 -18.34
C GLY A 108 9.58 18.18 -18.71
N PRO A 109 10.21 18.91 -19.64
CA PRO A 109 11.63 18.74 -19.92
C PRO A 109 12.46 19.03 -18.66
N LEU A 110 13.53 18.24 -18.48
CA LEU A 110 14.52 18.40 -17.42
C LEU A 110 15.62 19.38 -17.84
#